data_AF-A0A964P0C7-F1
#
_entry.id   AF-A0A964P0C7-F1
#
_cell.length_a   1.000
_cell.length_b   1.000
_cell.length_c   1.000
_cell.angle_alpha   90.00
_cell.angle_beta   90.00
_cell.angle_gamma   90.00
#
_symmetry.space_group_name_H-M   'P 1'
#
loop_
_entity.id
_entity.type
_entity.pdbx_description
1 polymer ?
#
loop_
_entity_poly.entity_id
_entity_poly.type
_entity_poly.pdbx_seq_one_letter_code
_entity_poly.pdbx_strand_id
1 'polypeptide(L)'
;MIVPTTTTVEFTPPPAPSGLKRLSANFATRDELRAAFANEGILNAAKWAELIEEARPYQPRDVNFVTLRATLREGGAPPADVEKIVALLVP
;
A
#
# COMPACT_ATOMS: atom_id res chain seq x y z
N MET A 1 16.86 51.33 -2.30
CA MET A 1 16.97 50.01 -1.64
C MET A 1 16.18 49.04 -2.50
N ILE A 2 16.86 48.24 -3.33
CA ILE A 2 16.22 47.27 -4.25
C ILE A 2 16.34 45.89 -3.61
N VAL A 3 15.20 45.23 -3.35
CA VAL A 3 15.14 43.81 -3.04
C VAL A 3 14.63 43.10 -4.30
N PRO A 4 15.42 42.23 -4.96
CA PRO A 4 14.89 41.37 -6.00
C PRO A 4 14.23 40.14 -5.38
N THR A 5 12.93 40.00 -5.65
CA THR A 5 12.19 38.76 -5.96
C THR A 5 12.59 37.47 -5.25
N THR A 6 11.76 37.04 -4.29
CA THR A 6 11.67 35.63 -3.88
C THR A 6 10.94 34.86 -4.98
N THR A 7 11.70 34.24 -5.88
CA THR A 7 11.21 33.18 -6.77
C THR A 7 10.77 32.00 -5.92
N THR A 8 9.45 31.88 -5.71
CA THR A 8 8.83 30.62 -5.31
C THR A 8 8.89 29.70 -6.52
N VAL A 9 9.83 28.76 -6.50
CA VAL A 9 9.79 27.60 -7.38
C VAL A 9 8.57 26.78 -6.98
N GLU A 10 7.52 26.89 -7.78
CA GLU A 10 6.41 25.95 -7.75
C GLU A 10 6.99 24.59 -8.19
N PHE A 11 7.30 23.76 -7.20
CA PHE A 11 7.64 22.36 -7.45
C PHE A 11 6.33 21.69 -7.82
N THR A 12 5.92 21.78 -9.09
CA THR A 12 4.87 20.91 -9.62
C THR A 12 5.43 19.49 -9.50
N PRO A 13 4.93 18.65 -8.57
CA PRO A 13 5.35 17.27 -8.57
C PRO A 13 4.97 16.71 -9.94
N PRO A 14 5.83 15.89 -10.58
CA PRO A 14 5.46 15.23 -11.82
C PRO A 14 4.10 14.55 -11.62
N PRO A 15 3.22 14.53 -12.65
CA PRO A 15 1.96 13.82 -12.53
C PRO A 15 2.27 12.43 -12.02
N ALA A 16 1.79 12.12 -10.80
CA ALA A 16 1.89 10.79 -10.25
C ALA A 16 1.36 9.87 -11.36
N PRO A 17 2.12 8.83 -11.77
CA PRO A 17 1.62 7.91 -12.79
C PRO A 17 0.23 7.51 -12.34
N SER A 18 -0.77 7.62 -13.22
CA SER A 18 -2.17 7.28 -12.99
C SER A 18 -2.23 5.88 -12.40
N GLY A 19 -2.05 5.85 -11.09
CA GLY A 19 -1.60 4.69 -10.38
C GLY A 19 -2.86 3.98 -9.99
N LEU A 20 -2.90 2.68 -10.26
CA LEU A 20 -3.75 1.75 -9.53
C LEU A 20 -3.85 2.26 -8.09
N LYS A 21 -5.06 2.65 -7.68
CA LYS A 21 -5.31 3.42 -6.46
C LYS A 21 -4.82 2.60 -5.27
N ARG A 22 -3.56 2.81 -4.87
CA ARG A 22 -2.92 2.01 -3.83
C ARG A 22 -3.58 2.31 -2.50
N LEU A 23 -3.95 1.26 -1.80
CA LEU A 23 -4.64 1.32 -0.51
C LEU A 23 -3.60 1.45 0.61
N SER A 24 -3.88 2.25 1.62
CA SER A 24 -2.97 2.33 2.76
C SER A 24 -3.12 1.10 3.65
N ALA A 25 -2.03 0.36 3.88
CA ALA A 25 -2.03 -0.84 4.69
C ALA A 25 -2.46 -0.57 6.14
N ASN A 26 -2.21 0.65 6.63
CA ASN A 26 -2.56 1.09 7.99
C ASN A 26 -3.99 1.64 8.12
N PHE A 27 -4.56 2.22 7.06
CA PHE A 27 -5.84 2.95 7.13
C PHE A 27 -6.96 2.38 6.27
N ALA A 28 -6.67 1.55 5.26
CA ALA A 28 -7.69 0.93 4.44
C ALA A 28 -8.60 0.04 5.29
N THR A 29 -9.89 0.01 5.00
CA THR A 29 -10.80 -0.89 5.70
C THR A 29 -10.64 -2.31 5.17
N ARG A 30 -11.00 -3.33 5.96
CA ARG A 30 -11.04 -4.72 5.51
C ARG A 30 -11.86 -4.91 4.22
N ASP A 31 -12.94 -4.15 4.05
CA ASP A 31 -13.79 -4.21 2.86
C ASP A 31 -13.06 -3.69 1.60
N GLU A 32 -12.40 -2.53 1.71
CA GLU A 32 -11.58 -1.95 0.64
C GLU A 32 -10.44 -2.89 0.23
N LEU A 33 -9.74 -3.46 1.23
CA LEU A 33 -8.66 -4.43 1.01
C LEU A 33 -9.18 -5.67 0.28
N ARG A 34 -10.29 -6.25 0.76
CA ARG A 34 -10.91 -7.42 0.14
C ARG A 34 -11.33 -7.14 -1.30
N ALA A 35 -11.94 -5.98 -1.55
CA ALA A 35 -12.37 -5.58 -2.90
C ALA A 35 -11.18 -5.44 -3.85
N ALA A 36 -10.08 -4.81 -3.42
CA ALA A 36 -8.87 -4.70 -4.21
C ALA A 36 -8.22 -6.05 -4.50
N PHE A 37 -8.13 -6.94 -3.51
CA PHE A 37 -7.58 -8.29 -3.71
C PHE A 37 -8.45 -9.15 -4.63
N ALA A 38 -9.78 -9.07 -4.49
CA ALA A 38 -10.70 -9.77 -5.37
C ALA A 38 -10.59 -9.27 -6.82
N ASN A 39 -10.39 -7.96 -7.02
CA ASN A 39 -10.16 -7.38 -8.35
C ASN A 39 -8.88 -7.91 -9.02
N GLU A 40 -7.82 -8.16 -8.25
CA GLU A 40 -6.56 -8.75 -8.72
C GLU A 40 -6.60 -10.29 -8.88
N GLY A 41 -7.76 -10.90 -8.61
CA GLY A 41 -7.95 -12.35 -8.68
C GLY A 41 -7.23 -13.12 -7.57
N ILE A 42 -6.97 -12.48 -6.43
CA ILE A 42 -6.30 -13.10 -5.28
C ILE A 42 -7.31 -13.98 -4.54
N LEU A 43 -7.01 -15.27 -4.46
CA LEU A 43 -7.83 -16.23 -3.72
C LEU A 43 -7.72 -15.94 -2.22
N ASN A 44 -8.78 -16.18 -1.45
CA ASN A 44 -8.83 -15.90 -0.01
C ASN A 44 -8.65 -14.43 0.37
N ALA A 45 -9.04 -13.48 -0.49
CA ALA A 45 -9.00 -12.03 -0.25
C ALA A 45 -9.47 -11.59 1.17
N ALA A 46 -10.54 -12.19 1.69
CA ALA A 46 -11.05 -11.88 3.02
C ALA A 46 -10.07 -12.27 4.14
N LYS A 47 -9.44 -13.45 4.04
CA LYS A 47 -8.43 -13.93 4.99
C LYS A 47 -7.20 -13.02 5.00
N TRP A 48 -6.74 -12.61 3.81
CA TRP A 48 -5.58 -11.72 3.72
C TRP A 48 -5.88 -10.33 4.26
N ALA A 49 -7.06 -9.77 3.97
CA ALA A 49 -7.48 -8.49 4.50
C ALA A 49 -7.56 -8.50 6.05
N GLU A 50 -8.03 -9.60 6.65
CA GLU A 50 -8.05 -9.78 8.10
C GLU A 50 -6.65 -9.85 8.69
N LEU A 51 -5.76 -10.67 8.11
CA LEU A 51 -4.36 -10.75 8.53
C LEU A 51 -3.64 -9.41 8.40
N ILE A 52 -3.95 -8.63 7.36
CA ILE A 52 -3.39 -7.30 7.16
C ILE A 52 -3.87 -6.33 8.24
N GLU A 53 -5.14 -6.38 8.60
CA GLU A 53 -5.71 -5.53 9.65
C GLU A 53 -5.15 -5.91 11.03
N GLU A 54 -5.00 -7.20 11.31
CA GLU A 54 -4.49 -7.73 12.58
C GLU A 54 -3.00 -7.46 12.79
N ALA A 55 -2.19 -7.53 11.72
CA ALA A 55 -0.75 -7.25 11.81
C ALA A 55 -0.41 -5.74 11.80
N ARG A 56 -1.42 -4.86 11.84
CA ARG A 56 -1.20 -3.43 12.10
C ARG A 56 -0.66 -3.21 13.51
N PRO A 57 0.11 -2.13 13.73
CA PRO A 57 0.52 -1.12 12.74
C PRO A 57 1.76 -1.53 11.95
N TYR A 58 1.77 -1.19 10.65
CA TYR A 58 2.97 -1.31 9.81
C TYR A 58 3.85 -0.08 9.97
N GLN A 59 5.17 -0.27 9.84
CA GLN A 59 6.10 0.85 9.84
C GLN A 59 5.88 1.72 8.60
N PRO A 60 5.66 3.04 8.74
CA PRO A 60 5.33 3.93 7.62
C PRO A 60 6.46 4.11 6.59
N ARG A 61 7.68 3.62 6.90
CA ARG A 61 8.84 3.62 6.00
C ARG A 61 9.19 2.22 5.47
N ASP A 62 8.43 1.20 5.84
CA ASP A 62 8.67 -0.17 5.41
C ASP A 62 8.03 -0.43 4.04
N VAL A 63 8.64 0.15 3.01
CA VAL A 63 8.20 0.01 1.61
C VAL A 63 8.20 -1.43 1.12
N ASN A 64 8.96 -2.31 1.78
CA ASN A 64 9.05 -3.73 1.45
C ASN A 64 8.01 -4.58 2.15
N PHE A 65 7.25 -4.01 3.10
CA PHE A 65 6.23 -4.73 3.85
C PHE A 65 6.78 -6.02 4.48
N VAL A 66 7.98 -5.98 5.06
CA VAL A 66 8.71 -7.16 5.56
C VAL A 66 7.86 -7.93 6.55
N THR A 67 7.27 -7.23 7.53
CA THR A 67 6.38 -7.83 8.53
C THR A 67 5.13 -8.43 7.88
N LEU A 68 4.47 -7.68 7.00
CA LEU A 68 3.27 -8.14 6.31
C LEU A 68 3.56 -9.39 5.46
N ARG A 69 4.66 -9.40 4.73
CA ARG A 69 5.08 -10.54 3.89
C ARG A 69 5.37 -11.76 4.74
N ALA A 70 5.95 -11.58 5.94
CA ALA A 70 6.11 -12.67 6.90
C ALA A 70 4.76 -13.20 7.37
N THR A 71 3.86 -12.34 7.85
CA THR A 71 2.52 -12.72 8.32
C THR A 71 1.71 -13.44 7.23
N LEU A 72 1.73 -12.94 5.98
CA LEU A 72 1.04 -13.58 4.86
C LEU A 72 1.63 -14.95 4.54
N ARG A 73 2.96 -15.09 4.55
CA ARG A 73 3.64 -16.38 4.33
C ARG A 73 3.33 -17.37 5.46
N GLU A 74 3.33 -16.93 6.71
CA GLU A 74 2.91 -17.75 7.86
C GLU A 74 1.44 -18.18 7.76
N GLY A 75 0.57 -17.30 7.26
CA GLY A 75 -0.81 -17.60 6.94
C GLY A 75 -1.02 -18.52 5.73
N GLY A 76 0.05 -18.89 5.02
CA GLY A 76 0.04 -19.78 3.86
C GLY A 76 -0.28 -19.10 2.53
N ALA A 77 -0.10 -17.78 2.42
CA ALA A 77 -0.28 -17.07 1.15
C ALA A 77 0.83 -17.48 0.16
N PRO A 78 0.47 -17.84 -1.09
CA PRO A 78 1.47 -18.13 -2.10
C PRO A 78 2.26 -16.86 -2.45
N PRO A 79 3.55 -16.99 -2.83
CA PRO A 79 4.41 -15.85 -3.06
C PRO A 79 3.88 -14.90 -4.14
N ALA A 80 3.19 -15.43 -5.16
CA ALA A 80 2.56 -14.62 -6.20
C ALA A 80 1.45 -13.71 -5.65
N ASP A 81 0.63 -14.20 -4.73
CA ASP A 81 -0.42 -13.40 -4.09
C ASP A 81 0.18 -12.35 -3.15
N VAL A 82 1.25 -12.71 -2.42
CA VAL A 82 1.98 -11.77 -1.56
C VAL A 82 2.50 -10.57 -2.37
N GLU A 83 3.11 -10.81 -3.54
CA GLU A 83 3.59 -9.70 -4.38
C GLU A 83 2.45 -8.83 -4.89
N LYS A 84 1.32 -9.43 -5.30
CA LYS A 84 0.12 -8.68 -5.73
C LYS A 84 -0.46 -7.83 -4.61
N ILE A 85 -0.62 -8.40 -3.42
CA ILE A 85 -1.09 -7.69 -2.22
C ILE A 85 -0.18 -6.50 -1.94
N VAL A 86 1.13 -6.72 -1.87
CA VAL A 86 2.10 -5.67 -1.57
C VAL A 86 2.12 -4.58 -2.65
N ALA A 87 1.94 -4.93 -3.93
CA ALA A 87 1.86 -3.97 -5.03
C ALA A 87 0.64 -3.05 -4.95
N LEU A 88 -0.47 -3.52 -4.36
CA LEU A 88 -1.68 -2.74 -4.13
C LEU A 88 -1.60 -1.85 -2.89
N LEU A 89 -0.62 -2.06 -2.01
CA LEU A 89 -0.55 -1.39 -0.72
C LEU A 89 0.52 -0.28 -0.67
N VAL A 90 0.27 0.69 0.19
CA VAL A 90 1.26 1.68 0.64
C VAL A 90 1.32 1.69 2.16
N PRO A 91 2.51 1.82 2.76
CA PRO A 91 2.66 1.81 4.22
C PRO A 91 1.94 3.00 4.87
#